data_AF-M0ZK91-F1
#
_entry.id   AF-M0ZK91-F1
#
_cell.length_a   1.000
_cell.length_b   1.000
_cell.length_c   1.000
_cell.angle_alpha   90.00
_cell.angle_beta   90.00
_cell.angle_gamma   90.00
#
_symmetry.space_group_name_H-M   'P 1'
#
loop_
_entity.id
_entity.type
_entity.pdbx_description
1 polymer ?
#
loop_
_entity_poly.entity_id
_entity_poly.type
_entity_poly.pdbx_seq_one_letter_code
_entity_poly.pdbx_strand_id
1 'polypeptide(L)'
;MGKCHRRNDVASVVLDPPVSTTGPDHFKLWSTFSRASFRRMILDAVRCGGRSHKPSSKSPPDQPPRPVGPIDVRSECEHKKPAGSDRLSELLRLSESSENEEDVRQKVQMLEELKRVVKRLQSSNVLEGAKEVRRLTKEVSDARTTLALLGAIPPLMALLDSEDSISQIAALYALLNLAIGNDANKAAIVKAGAIHKMLKLVNEFPNSEVAEAVVANFLGLSALDSNKPIIGSSGAIPFLVKNLDNTNSCQARQDSLRALYNLSISPLNVIPILESDLIAFIMNKLGDMDVSERFLSILCNLVSVAEARKAISSVPDAFPMLVDVVSWTDAPGCQEKASYILMVMAHKSYGDRQAMIEAGVASALLELTLLGSTLAQKRASRILECLRVDKGKQVSDNYGGMSTTISAPQDCTTYCSSVELKDGMEDDMMSQEKKAVKQLVQQSLQNNMKRIVKRANLPHEFVPSDHLKTFTSSSTSKSVPF
;
A
#
# COMPACT_ATOMS: atom_id res chain seq x y z
N MET A 1 -46.66 41.35 -22.58
CA MET A 1 -46.76 40.37 -21.48
C MET A 1 -45.56 39.44 -21.57
N GLY A 2 -44.92 39.11 -20.44
CA GLY A 2 -43.86 38.08 -20.35
C GLY A 2 -42.41 38.58 -20.38
N LYS A 3 -41.88 39.02 -19.22
CA LYS A 3 -40.47 39.29 -18.91
C LYS A 3 -39.76 38.01 -18.43
N CYS A 4 -38.45 37.89 -18.70
CA CYS A 4 -37.34 37.44 -17.79
C CYS A 4 -36.14 36.97 -18.65
N HIS A 5 -35.09 37.78 -18.89
CA HIS A 5 -33.91 38.10 -18.04
C HIS A 5 -33.14 36.89 -17.45
N ARG A 6 -31.92 36.66 -17.96
CA ARG A 6 -30.69 36.71 -17.13
C ARG A 6 -29.42 36.89 -17.98
N ARG A 7 -28.72 37.98 -17.68
CA ARG A 7 -27.33 38.32 -18.07
C ARG A 7 -26.34 37.30 -17.50
N ASN A 8 -25.31 36.96 -18.27
CA ASN A 8 -24.01 36.55 -17.76
C ASN A 8 -23.01 37.68 -18.08
N ASP A 9 -22.76 38.55 -17.10
CA ASP A 9 -21.65 39.50 -17.14
C ASP A 9 -20.38 38.79 -16.65
N VAL A 10 -19.40 38.67 -17.55
CA VAL A 10 -18.03 38.28 -17.22
C VAL A 10 -17.31 39.54 -16.75
N ALA A 11 -17.21 39.72 -15.43
CA ALA A 11 -16.40 40.79 -14.85
C ALA A 11 -15.01 40.26 -14.48
N SER A 12 -14.01 40.81 -15.16
CA SER A 12 -12.59 40.76 -14.81
C SER A 12 -12.37 41.33 -13.40
N VAL A 13 -11.63 40.61 -12.56
CA VAL A 13 -11.03 41.20 -11.35
C VAL A 13 -9.52 41.06 -11.46
N VAL A 14 -8.90 42.22 -11.54
CA VAL A 14 -7.47 42.53 -11.57
C VAL A 14 -6.83 42.12 -10.24
N LEU A 15 -5.64 41.50 -10.30
CA LEU A 15 -4.79 41.22 -9.14
C LEU A 15 -3.79 42.36 -8.99
N ASP A 16 -3.93 43.17 -7.94
CA ASP A 16 -2.88 44.08 -7.47
C ASP A 16 -1.95 43.37 -6.46
N PRO A 17 -0.63 43.66 -6.46
CA PRO A 17 0.34 43.04 -5.55
C PRO A 17 0.43 43.81 -4.21
N PRO A 18 0.65 43.16 -3.05
CA PRO A 18 0.93 43.90 -1.84
C PRO A 18 2.42 44.24 -1.73
N VAL A 19 2.61 45.53 -1.43
CA VAL A 19 3.86 46.25 -1.16
C VAL A 19 4.60 45.71 0.06
N SER A 20 5.93 45.76 -0.02
CA SER A 20 6.90 45.46 1.03
C SER A 20 6.88 46.50 2.16
N THR A 21 6.76 46.04 3.41
CA THR A 21 7.13 46.83 4.60
C THR A 21 8.04 46.01 5.52
N THR A 22 9.19 46.60 5.82
CA THR A 22 10.27 46.16 6.70
C THR A 22 9.95 46.34 8.19
N GLY A 23 10.24 45.35 9.05
CA GLY A 23 10.24 45.47 10.52
C GLY A 23 10.04 44.14 11.25
N PRO A 24 10.69 43.88 12.41
CA PRO A 24 11.11 42.55 12.85
C PRO A 24 10.09 41.80 13.73
N ASP A 25 10.26 40.47 13.78
CA ASP A 25 9.66 39.50 14.69
C ASP A 25 8.13 39.35 14.69
N HIS A 26 7.64 38.56 13.73
CA HIS A 26 6.40 37.81 13.90
C HIS A 26 6.55 36.38 13.37
N PHE A 27 6.46 35.41 14.29
CA PHE A 27 6.19 34.00 14.01
C PHE A 27 4.93 33.89 13.14
N LYS A 28 5.11 33.60 11.84
CA LYS A 28 4.00 33.31 10.94
C LYS A 28 3.42 31.94 11.32
N LEU A 29 2.23 31.95 11.92
CA LEU A 29 1.31 30.81 11.91
C LEU A 29 1.03 30.47 10.45
N TRP A 30 1.65 29.40 9.95
CA TRP A 30 1.44 28.93 8.59
C TRP A 30 0.02 28.38 8.43
N SER A 31 -0.66 28.84 7.37
CA SER A 31 -1.89 28.21 6.91
C SER A 31 -1.57 26.81 6.37
N THR A 32 -2.13 25.79 7.01
CA THR A 32 -1.97 24.36 6.74
C THR A 32 -2.62 23.89 5.43
N PHE A 33 -2.76 24.74 4.42
CA PHE A 33 -3.13 24.30 3.08
C PHE A 33 -1.86 23.99 2.29
N SER A 34 -1.25 22.84 2.57
CA SER A 34 -0.32 22.25 1.61
C SER A 34 -1.06 22.10 0.28
N ARG A 35 -0.40 22.44 -0.83
CA ARG A 35 -0.93 22.22 -2.19
C ARG A 35 -1.41 20.78 -2.38
N ALA A 36 -0.81 19.82 -1.67
CA ALA A 36 -1.23 18.42 -1.61
C ALA A 36 -2.57 18.21 -0.87
N SER A 37 -2.77 18.84 0.29
CA SER A 37 -4.04 18.82 1.02
C SER A 37 -5.18 19.49 0.23
N PHE A 38 -4.90 20.63 -0.42
CA PHE A 38 -5.87 21.26 -1.33
C PHE A 38 -6.19 20.36 -2.53
N ARG A 39 -5.18 19.68 -3.07
CA ARG A 39 -5.34 18.73 -4.17
C ARG A 39 -6.19 17.52 -3.77
N ARG A 40 -5.99 16.98 -2.56
CA ARG A 40 -6.84 15.92 -1.99
C ARG A 40 -8.29 16.40 -1.91
N MET A 41 -8.52 17.60 -1.39
CA MET A 41 -9.86 18.19 -1.30
C MET A 41 -10.53 18.36 -2.68
N ILE A 42 -9.79 18.72 -3.72
CA ILE A 42 -10.31 18.77 -5.09
C ILE A 42 -10.70 17.37 -5.60
N LEU A 43 -9.84 16.37 -5.41
CA LEU A 43 -10.11 15.00 -5.86
C LEU A 43 -11.36 14.41 -5.19
N ASP A 44 -11.54 14.67 -3.90
CA ASP A 44 -12.72 14.27 -3.14
C ASP A 44 -13.97 15.02 -3.63
N ALA A 45 -13.88 16.33 -3.88
CA ALA A 45 -15.00 17.14 -4.37
C ALA A 45 -15.49 16.72 -5.77
N VAL A 46 -14.56 16.40 -6.69
CA VAL A 46 -14.89 15.96 -8.06
C VAL A 46 -15.60 14.59 -8.07
N ARG A 47 -15.36 13.73 -7.06
CA ARG A 47 -15.98 12.40 -6.95
C ARG A 47 -17.38 12.41 -6.36
N CYS A 48 -17.73 13.42 -5.56
CA CYS A 48 -19.05 13.56 -4.96
C CYS A 48 -20.17 13.92 -5.97
N GLY A 49 -19.83 14.21 -7.24
CA GLY A 49 -20.78 14.63 -8.28
C GLY A 49 -21.47 13.50 -9.07
N GLY A 50 -21.21 12.22 -8.81
CA GLY A 50 -21.81 11.16 -9.64
C GLY A 50 -21.78 9.77 -9.06
N ARG A 51 -22.74 9.43 -8.19
CA ARG A 51 -23.15 8.03 -7.95
C ARG A 51 -24.65 7.93 -7.65
N SER A 52 -25.40 7.41 -8.63
CA SER A 52 -26.73 6.86 -8.41
C SER A 52 -26.62 5.49 -7.72
N HIS A 53 -27.41 5.31 -6.67
CA HIS A 53 -27.50 4.11 -5.85
C HIS A 53 -27.95 2.86 -6.63
N LYS A 54 -27.27 1.73 -6.42
CA LYS A 54 -27.87 0.39 -6.45
C LYS A 54 -27.37 -0.43 -5.26
N PRO A 55 -28.23 -1.16 -4.53
CA PRO A 55 -27.86 -1.85 -3.30
C PRO A 55 -27.29 -3.24 -3.61
N SER A 56 -26.16 -3.59 -2.99
CA SER A 56 -25.60 -4.94 -3.01
C SER A 56 -26.16 -5.77 -1.84
N SER A 57 -26.60 -6.98 -2.17
CA SER A 57 -27.05 -8.04 -1.26
C SER A 57 -26.01 -8.41 -0.20
N LYS A 58 -26.43 -8.50 1.06
CA LYS A 58 -25.65 -8.95 2.22
C LYS A 58 -25.65 -10.49 2.29
N SER A 59 -24.48 -11.10 2.45
CA SER A 59 -24.29 -12.47 2.95
C SER A 59 -24.23 -12.48 4.50
N PRO A 60 -24.64 -13.58 5.17
CA PRO A 60 -24.82 -13.62 6.62
C PRO A 60 -23.50 -13.83 7.40
N PRO A 61 -23.45 -13.49 8.71
CA PRO A 61 -22.24 -13.54 9.52
C PRO A 61 -21.99 -14.92 10.17
N ASP A 62 -20.69 -15.25 10.29
CA ASP A 62 -20.12 -16.40 10.98
C ASP A 62 -20.36 -16.40 12.51
N GLN A 63 -20.49 -17.60 13.08
CA GLN A 63 -20.63 -17.86 14.52
C GLN A 63 -19.27 -17.79 15.26
N PRO A 64 -19.23 -17.38 16.55
CA PRO A 64 -18.01 -17.33 17.35
C PRO A 64 -17.60 -18.69 17.96
N PRO A 65 -16.32 -18.88 18.32
CA PRO A 65 -15.80 -20.14 18.87
C PRO A 65 -16.14 -20.31 20.37
N ARG A 66 -16.26 -21.58 20.80
CA ARG A 66 -16.50 -21.99 22.20
C ARG A 66 -15.22 -21.90 23.06
N PRO A 67 -15.32 -21.70 24.40
CA PRO A 67 -14.17 -21.52 25.26
C PRO A 67 -13.47 -22.84 25.64
N VAL A 68 -12.14 -22.76 25.71
CA VAL A 68 -11.21 -23.79 26.18
C VAL A 68 -11.04 -23.64 27.69
N GLY A 69 -11.26 -24.73 28.44
CA GLY A 69 -10.97 -24.82 29.87
C GLY A 69 -9.49 -25.10 30.17
N PRO A 70 -9.04 -24.95 31.44
CA PRO A 70 -7.62 -24.92 31.77
C PRO A 70 -6.95 -26.30 31.67
N ILE A 71 -5.70 -26.26 31.22
CA ILE A 71 -4.73 -27.35 31.19
C ILE A 71 -4.32 -27.64 32.63
N ASP A 72 -4.54 -28.88 33.08
CA ASP A 72 -3.85 -29.44 34.24
C ASP A 72 -2.75 -30.38 33.74
N VAL A 73 -1.54 -30.15 34.25
CA VAL A 73 -0.32 -30.87 33.90
C VAL A 73 -0.21 -32.04 34.86
N ARG A 74 -0.35 -33.28 34.38
CA ARG A 74 0.28 -34.44 35.04
C ARG A 74 0.70 -35.51 34.05
N SER A 75 2.02 -35.67 34.04
CA SER A 75 2.80 -36.76 33.47
C SER A 75 2.30 -38.12 33.93
N GLU A 76 2.09 -39.04 32.99
CA GLU A 76 2.35 -40.46 33.22
C GLU A 76 2.80 -41.12 31.91
N CYS A 77 4.00 -41.69 31.99
CA CYS A 77 4.71 -42.36 30.92
C CYS A 77 4.40 -43.85 31.07
N GLU A 78 3.59 -44.44 30.18
CA GLU A 78 3.46 -45.90 30.09
C GLU A 78 3.98 -46.42 28.76
N HIS A 79 5.11 -47.12 28.85
CA HIS A 79 5.66 -47.96 27.80
C HIS A 79 4.74 -49.14 27.48
N LYS A 80 4.26 -49.23 26.23
CA LYS A 80 3.85 -50.51 25.63
C LYS A 80 4.54 -50.71 24.27
N LYS A 81 5.23 -51.85 24.15
CA LYS A 81 5.97 -52.34 22.98
C LYS A 81 5.02 -52.57 21.78
N PRO A 82 5.47 -52.37 20.53
CA PRO A 82 4.61 -52.60 19.37
C PRO A 82 4.59 -54.09 19.00
N ALA A 83 3.38 -54.63 18.80
CA ALA A 83 3.19 -55.94 18.18
C ALA A 83 3.36 -55.79 16.65
N GLY A 84 4.30 -56.56 16.07
CA GLY A 84 4.77 -56.44 14.68
C GLY A 84 3.78 -56.86 13.58
N SER A 85 2.48 -56.96 13.85
CA SER A 85 1.46 -57.35 12.86
C SER A 85 0.64 -56.17 12.32
N ASP A 86 0.50 -55.09 13.10
CA ASP A 86 -0.36 -53.97 12.73
C ASP A 86 0.31 -53.04 11.73
N ARG A 87 1.65 -52.90 11.80
CA ARG A 87 2.41 -52.07 10.86
C ARG A 87 2.42 -52.64 9.44
N LEU A 88 2.40 -53.97 9.28
CA LEU A 88 2.30 -54.58 7.95
C LEU A 88 0.88 -54.43 7.38
N SER A 89 -0.12 -54.53 8.25
CA SER A 89 -1.53 -54.31 7.90
C SER A 89 -1.82 -52.84 7.56
N GLU A 90 -1.15 -51.91 8.23
CA GLU A 90 -1.22 -50.47 7.98
C GLU A 90 -0.43 -50.08 6.73
N LEU A 91 0.76 -50.67 6.49
CA LEU A 91 1.53 -50.47 5.26
C LEU A 91 0.88 -51.12 4.02
N LEU A 92 0.20 -52.26 4.17
CA LEU A 92 -0.62 -52.85 3.11
C LEU A 92 -1.87 -52.00 2.84
N ARG A 93 -2.52 -51.45 3.87
CA ARG A 93 -3.63 -50.49 3.69
C ARG A 93 -3.19 -49.14 3.09
N LEU A 94 -1.96 -48.71 3.34
CA LEU A 94 -1.36 -47.54 2.70
C LEU A 94 -0.91 -47.83 1.26
N SER A 95 -0.56 -49.08 0.95
CA SER A 95 -0.30 -49.55 -0.43
C SER A 95 -1.60 -49.79 -1.21
N GLU A 96 -2.71 -50.04 -0.51
CA GLU A 96 -4.08 -50.15 -1.00
C GLU A 96 -4.87 -48.85 -0.83
N SER A 97 -4.21 -47.69 -0.77
CA SER A 97 -4.84 -46.46 -1.28
C SER A 97 -4.86 -46.53 -2.81
N SER A 98 -5.47 -47.60 -3.33
CA SER A 98 -5.94 -47.67 -4.70
C SER A 98 -6.79 -46.42 -4.88
N GLU A 99 -6.37 -45.52 -5.75
CA GLU A 99 -7.31 -44.56 -6.32
C GLU A 99 -8.57 -45.37 -6.68
N ASN A 100 -9.73 -44.95 -6.17
CA ASN A 100 -10.99 -45.65 -6.45
C ASN A 100 -11.05 -45.89 -7.97
N GLU A 101 -11.41 -47.09 -8.45
CA GLU A 101 -11.43 -47.37 -9.90
C GLU A 101 -12.24 -46.31 -10.68
N GLU A 102 -13.26 -45.75 -10.03
CA GLU A 102 -14.05 -44.63 -10.53
C GLU A 102 -13.26 -43.31 -10.65
N ASP A 103 -12.39 -42.99 -9.70
CA ASP A 103 -11.49 -41.81 -9.76
C ASP A 103 -10.48 -41.96 -10.92
N VAL A 104 -9.92 -43.15 -11.09
CA VAL A 104 -9.02 -43.46 -12.22
C VAL A 104 -9.77 -43.29 -13.54
N ARG A 105 -10.99 -43.82 -13.66
CA ARG A 105 -11.84 -43.69 -14.85
C ARG A 105 -12.15 -42.22 -15.16
N GLN A 106 -12.48 -41.42 -14.15
CA GLN A 106 -12.75 -39.99 -14.30
C GLN A 106 -11.50 -39.22 -14.75
N LYS A 107 -10.32 -39.49 -14.16
CA LYS A 107 -9.05 -38.89 -14.58
C LYS A 107 -8.69 -39.24 -16.03
N VAL A 108 -8.91 -40.50 -16.45
CA VAL A 108 -8.69 -40.93 -17.84
C VAL A 108 -9.64 -40.19 -18.79
N GLN A 109 -10.92 -40.05 -18.42
CA GLN A 109 -11.89 -39.32 -19.24
C GLN A 109 -11.52 -37.83 -19.37
N MET A 110 -11.13 -37.19 -18.27
CA MET A 110 -10.64 -35.81 -18.27
C MET A 110 -9.39 -35.66 -19.15
N LEU A 111 -8.42 -36.57 -19.05
CA LEU A 111 -7.22 -36.53 -19.88
C LEU A 111 -7.55 -36.62 -21.38
N GLU A 112 -8.48 -37.51 -21.78
CA GLU A 112 -8.93 -37.60 -23.17
C GLU A 112 -9.68 -36.36 -23.64
N GLU A 113 -10.42 -35.69 -22.76
CA GLU A 113 -11.01 -34.38 -23.05
C GLU A 113 -9.93 -33.33 -23.29
N LEU A 114 -8.92 -33.22 -22.41
CA LEU A 114 -7.82 -32.27 -22.56
C LEU A 114 -7.02 -32.51 -23.86
N LYS A 115 -6.75 -33.77 -24.22
CA LYS A 115 -6.13 -34.13 -25.51
C LYS A 115 -6.98 -33.68 -26.70
N ARG A 116 -8.29 -33.87 -26.65
CA ARG A 116 -9.22 -33.43 -27.70
C ARG A 116 -9.18 -31.92 -27.88
N VAL A 117 -9.10 -31.17 -26.79
CA VAL A 117 -9.01 -29.71 -26.81
C VAL A 117 -7.71 -29.24 -27.46
N VAL A 118 -6.57 -29.82 -27.10
CA VAL A 118 -5.29 -29.48 -27.74
C VAL A 118 -5.29 -29.85 -29.22
N LYS A 119 -5.88 -30.99 -29.61
CA LYS A 119 -6.02 -31.34 -31.03
C LYS A 119 -6.87 -30.32 -31.81
N ARG A 120 -7.93 -29.79 -31.20
CA ARG A 120 -8.74 -28.72 -31.81
C ARG A 120 -7.97 -27.40 -31.92
N LEU A 121 -7.13 -27.11 -30.93
CA LEU A 121 -6.25 -25.95 -30.94
C LEU A 121 -5.15 -26.04 -32.02
N GLN A 122 -4.80 -27.25 -32.46
CA GLN A 122 -3.85 -27.52 -33.55
C GLN A 122 -4.52 -27.70 -34.93
N SER A 123 -5.86 -27.61 -35.01
CA SER A 123 -6.61 -27.75 -36.27
C SER A 123 -7.11 -26.40 -36.78
N SER A 124 -7.94 -26.39 -37.83
CA SER A 124 -8.51 -25.16 -38.40
C SER A 124 -9.36 -24.34 -37.43
N ASN A 125 -9.79 -24.92 -36.30
CA ASN A 125 -10.72 -24.29 -35.34
C ASN A 125 -9.98 -23.79 -34.08
N VAL A 126 -8.86 -23.09 -34.27
CA VAL A 126 -7.96 -22.63 -33.19
C VAL A 126 -8.70 -21.74 -32.17
N LEU A 127 -9.58 -20.85 -32.63
CA LEU A 127 -10.38 -19.96 -31.77
C LEU A 127 -11.23 -20.74 -30.75
N GLU A 128 -11.96 -21.75 -31.22
CA GLU A 128 -12.80 -22.58 -30.35
C GLU A 128 -11.95 -23.44 -29.41
N GLY A 129 -10.77 -23.90 -29.88
CA GLY A 129 -9.77 -24.53 -29.01
C GLY A 129 -9.32 -23.60 -27.87
N ALA A 130 -9.03 -22.33 -28.17
CA ALA A 130 -8.59 -21.35 -27.18
C ALA A 130 -9.67 -21.03 -26.14
N LYS A 131 -10.93 -20.86 -26.58
CA LYS A 131 -12.08 -20.68 -25.67
C LYS A 131 -12.24 -21.87 -24.73
N GLU A 132 -12.06 -23.08 -25.25
CA GLU A 132 -12.21 -24.30 -24.46
C GLU A 132 -11.05 -24.50 -23.46
N VAL A 133 -9.81 -24.18 -23.85
CA VAL A 133 -8.68 -24.10 -22.91
C VAL A 133 -9.01 -23.13 -21.78
N ARG A 134 -9.49 -21.92 -22.11
CA ARG A 134 -9.88 -20.92 -21.10
C ARG A 134 -10.96 -21.44 -20.16
N ARG A 135 -11.97 -22.14 -20.67
CA ARG A 135 -13.07 -22.72 -19.89
C ARG A 135 -12.55 -23.78 -18.91
N LEU A 136 -11.83 -24.79 -19.42
CA LEU A 136 -11.35 -25.93 -18.62
C LEU A 136 -10.34 -25.51 -17.55
N THR A 137 -9.45 -24.56 -17.85
CA THR A 137 -8.46 -24.04 -16.89
C THR A 137 -9.09 -23.20 -15.76
N LYS A 138 -10.32 -22.73 -15.93
CA LYS A 138 -11.10 -22.05 -14.88
C LYS A 138 -11.76 -23.05 -13.94
N GLU A 139 -12.26 -24.16 -14.48
CA GLU A 139 -13.03 -25.17 -13.74
C GLU A 139 -12.12 -26.18 -13.03
N VAL A 140 -11.00 -26.57 -13.65
CA VAL A 140 -10.11 -27.64 -13.19
C VAL A 140 -8.68 -27.10 -13.05
N SER A 141 -8.15 -27.06 -11.82
CA SER A 141 -6.77 -26.59 -11.56
C SER A 141 -5.73 -27.44 -12.28
N ASP A 142 -5.90 -28.76 -12.26
CA ASP A 142 -4.93 -29.72 -12.75
C ASP A 142 -4.86 -29.73 -14.29
N ALA A 143 -5.94 -29.29 -14.94
CA ALA A 143 -5.98 -29.10 -16.38
C ALA A 143 -4.93 -28.09 -16.86
N ARG A 144 -4.53 -27.12 -16.03
CA ARG A 144 -3.53 -26.10 -16.41
C ARG A 144 -2.18 -26.72 -16.72
N THR A 145 -1.70 -27.61 -15.85
CA THR A 145 -0.43 -28.31 -16.03
C THR A 145 -0.51 -29.24 -17.23
N THR A 146 -1.56 -30.06 -17.28
CA THR A 146 -1.73 -31.07 -18.33
C THR A 146 -1.87 -30.46 -19.72
N LEU A 147 -2.66 -29.40 -19.90
CA LEU A 147 -2.80 -28.71 -21.19
C LEU A 147 -1.48 -28.09 -21.66
N ALA A 148 -0.70 -27.50 -20.75
CA ALA A 148 0.62 -26.98 -21.10
C ALA A 148 1.58 -28.11 -21.53
N LEU A 149 1.61 -29.23 -20.82
CA LEU A 149 2.40 -30.42 -21.17
C LEU A 149 1.99 -31.05 -22.49
N LEU A 150 0.69 -31.05 -22.81
CA LEU A 150 0.17 -31.50 -24.09
C LEU A 150 0.48 -30.53 -25.24
N GLY A 151 1.07 -29.37 -24.97
CA GLY A 151 1.51 -28.42 -26.00
C GLY A 151 0.47 -27.36 -26.37
N ALA A 152 -0.37 -26.93 -25.43
CA ALA A 152 -1.35 -25.86 -25.68
C ALA A 152 -0.71 -24.47 -25.87
N ILE A 153 0.47 -24.20 -25.31
CA ILE A 153 1.09 -22.86 -25.34
C ILE A 153 1.46 -22.42 -26.77
N PRO A 154 2.20 -23.19 -27.59
CA PRO A 154 2.60 -22.75 -28.94
C PRO A 154 1.45 -22.33 -29.86
N PRO A 155 0.33 -23.07 -30.01
CA PRO A 155 -0.76 -22.63 -30.87
C PRO A 155 -1.54 -21.43 -30.29
N LEU A 156 -1.64 -21.27 -28.97
CA LEU A 156 -2.17 -20.03 -28.37
C LEU A 156 -1.27 -18.83 -28.70
N MET A 157 0.04 -19.03 -28.65
CA MET A 157 1.02 -18.02 -29.02
C MET A 157 0.96 -17.64 -30.50
N ALA A 158 0.70 -18.60 -31.39
CA ALA A 158 0.45 -18.34 -32.81
C ALA A 158 -0.87 -17.59 -33.04
N LEU A 159 -1.91 -17.88 -32.24
CA LEU A 159 -3.20 -17.19 -32.34
C LEU A 159 -3.11 -15.69 -32.00
N LEU A 160 -2.08 -15.27 -31.27
CA LEU A 160 -1.78 -13.84 -31.04
C LEU A 160 -1.36 -13.10 -32.32
N ASP A 161 -0.90 -13.80 -33.35
CA ASP A 161 -0.55 -13.19 -34.65
C ASP A 161 -1.76 -13.06 -35.59
N SER A 162 -2.96 -13.48 -35.15
CA SER A 162 -4.20 -13.29 -35.92
C SER A 162 -4.53 -11.79 -36.06
N GLU A 163 -5.17 -11.40 -37.17
CA GLU A 163 -5.70 -10.05 -37.36
C GLU A 163 -7.02 -9.81 -36.59
N ASP A 164 -7.68 -10.89 -36.14
CA ASP A 164 -8.95 -10.83 -35.42
C ASP A 164 -8.73 -10.63 -33.91
N SER A 165 -9.28 -9.52 -33.38
CA SER A 165 -9.20 -9.22 -31.95
C SER A 165 -9.89 -10.26 -31.07
N ILE A 166 -10.94 -10.93 -31.55
CA ILE A 166 -11.63 -11.97 -30.77
C ILE A 166 -10.68 -13.16 -30.52
N SER A 167 -9.95 -13.56 -31.56
CA SER A 167 -8.91 -14.59 -31.50
C SER A 167 -7.75 -14.21 -30.58
N GLN A 168 -7.25 -12.98 -30.70
CA GLN A 168 -6.20 -12.46 -29.81
C GLN A 168 -6.64 -12.47 -28.34
N ILE A 169 -7.84 -11.97 -28.05
CA ILE A 169 -8.40 -11.92 -26.69
C ILE A 169 -8.62 -13.33 -26.13
N ALA A 170 -9.15 -14.25 -26.93
CA ALA A 170 -9.34 -15.64 -26.53
C ALA A 170 -7.99 -16.30 -26.17
N ALA A 171 -6.95 -16.08 -26.98
CA ALA A 171 -5.60 -16.56 -26.72
C ALA A 171 -5.01 -15.97 -25.44
N LEU A 172 -5.09 -14.65 -25.26
CA LEU A 172 -4.58 -13.95 -24.08
C LEU A 172 -5.24 -14.46 -22.79
N TYR A 173 -6.56 -14.64 -22.76
CA TYR A 173 -7.22 -15.16 -21.57
C TYR A 173 -6.98 -16.65 -21.32
N ALA A 174 -6.77 -17.44 -22.38
CA ALA A 174 -6.36 -18.84 -22.23
C ALA A 174 -4.94 -18.94 -21.63
N LEU A 175 -3.98 -18.15 -22.12
CA LEU A 175 -2.63 -18.05 -21.58
C LEU A 175 -2.62 -17.58 -20.12
N LEU A 176 -3.42 -16.55 -19.80
CA LEU A 176 -3.58 -16.07 -18.43
C LEU A 176 -4.06 -17.20 -17.52
N ASN A 177 -5.11 -17.91 -17.90
CA ASN A 177 -5.66 -18.98 -17.06
C ASN A 177 -4.69 -20.16 -16.90
N LEU A 178 -3.91 -20.51 -17.93
CA LEU A 178 -2.84 -21.51 -17.82
C LEU A 178 -1.78 -21.11 -16.78
N ALA A 179 -1.51 -19.80 -16.62
CA ALA A 179 -0.52 -19.28 -15.68
C ALA A 179 -1.00 -19.19 -14.22
N ILE A 180 -2.31 -19.15 -13.95
CA ILE A 180 -2.85 -18.96 -12.60
C ILE A 180 -2.41 -20.10 -11.69
N GLY A 181 -1.68 -19.76 -10.62
CA GLY A 181 -1.19 -20.73 -9.63
C GLY A 181 -0.15 -21.74 -10.15
N ASN A 182 0.37 -21.56 -11.37
CA ASN A 182 1.32 -22.50 -11.98
C ASN A 182 2.58 -21.77 -12.46
N ASP A 183 3.69 -21.94 -11.75
CA ASP A 183 4.94 -21.22 -12.04
C ASP A 183 5.70 -21.81 -13.23
N ALA A 184 5.62 -23.13 -13.44
CA ALA A 184 6.18 -23.77 -14.63
C ALA A 184 5.53 -23.22 -15.91
N ASN A 185 4.22 -23.06 -15.92
CA ASN A 185 3.48 -22.47 -17.03
C ASN A 185 3.82 -20.99 -17.23
N LYS A 186 3.90 -20.20 -16.15
CA LYS A 186 4.34 -18.79 -16.24
C LYS A 186 5.72 -18.67 -16.90
N ALA A 187 6.66 -19.51 -16.51
CA ALA A 187 8.00 -19.55 -17.09
C ALA A 187 7.97 -19.99 -18.56
N ALA A 188 7.19 -21.04 -18.88
CA ALA A 188 7.05 -21.55 -20.24
C ALA A 188 6.45 -20.52 -21.20
N ILE A 189 5.42 -19.77 -20.76
CA ILE A 189 4.79 -18.70 -21.56
C ILE A 189 5.79 -17.57 -21.85
N VAL A 190 6.56 -17.13 -20.86
CA VAL A 190 7.61 -16.12 -21.06
C VAL A 190 8.71 -16.64 -21.99
N LYS A 191 9.15 -17.89 -21.80
CA LYS A 191 10.15 -18.55 -22.66
C LYS A 191 9.68 -18.70 -24.10
N ALA A 192 8.36 -18.83 -24.33
CA ALA A 192 7.76 -18.86 -25.67
C ALA A 192 7.68 -17.47 -26.34
N GLY A 193 8.21 -16.41 -25.71
CA GLY A 193 8.28 -15.07 -26.31
C GLY A 193 7.01 -14.22 -26.13
N ALA A 194 6.15 -14.57 -25.15
CA ALA A 194 4.86 -13.91 -24.94
C ALA A 194 4.96 -12.40 -24.74
N ILE A 195 5.96 -11.96 -23.98
CA ILE A 195 6.14 -10.54 -23.63
C ILE A 195 6.27 -9.68 -24.89
N HIS A 196 7.15 -10.06 -25.82
CA HIS A 196 7.37 -9.30 -27.06
C HIS A 196 6.14 -9.31 -27.97
N LYS A 197 5.46 -10.46 -28.10
CA LYS A 197 4.23 -10.55 -28.90
C LYS A 197 3.11 -9.69 -28.32
N MET A 198 2.91 -9.72 -27.00
CA MET A 198 1.91 -8.89 -26.32
C MET A 198 2.18 -7.39 -26.49
N LEU A 199 3.45 -6.95 -26.41
CA LEU A 199 3.81 -5.55 -26.64
C LEU A 199 3.64 -5.12 -28.10
N LYS A 200 4.00 -5.99 -29.05
CA LYS A 200 3.76 -5.76 -30.48
C LYS A 200 2.27 -5.52 -30.74
N LEU A 201 1.42 -6.39 -30.18
CA LEU A 201 -0.04 -6.33 -30.29
C LEU A 201 -0.61 -4.97 -29.89
N VAL A 202 -0.26 -4.47 -28.71
CA VAL A 202 -0.80 -3.20 -28.18
C VAL A 202 -0.21 -1.95 -28.85
N ASN A 203 0.94 -2.08 -29.51
CA ASN A 203 1.59 -0.99 -30.24
C ASN A 203 1.07 -0.87 -31.67
N GLU A 204 0.87 -1.99 -32.37
CA GLU A 204 0.42 -2.00 -33.77
C GLU A 204 -1.10 -1.85 -33.90
N PHE A 205 -1.87 -2.45 -32.99
CA PHE A 205 -3.33 -2.48 -33.06
C PHE A 205 -3.95 -2.02 -31.73
N PRO A 206 -4.11 -0.70 -31.52
CA PRO A 206 -4.60 -0.16 -30.26
C PRO A 206 -6.09 -0.44 -30.07
N ASN A 207 -6.40 -1.62 -29.52
CA ASN A 207 -7.74 -2.02 -29.09
C ASN A 207 -7.77 -2.07 -27.55
N SER A 208 -8.76 -1.39 -26.95
CA SER A 208 -8.89 -1.32 -25.48
C SER A 208 -9.01 -2.71 -24.86
N GLU A 209 -9.87 -3.59 -25.38
CA GLU A 209 -10.11 -4.92 -24.82
C GLU A 209 -8.86 -5.82 -24.91
N VAL A 210 -8.11 -5.71 -26.01
CA VAL A 210 -6.82 -6.39 -26.18
C VAL A 210 -5.81 -5.88 -25.17
N ALA A 211 -5.71 -4.56 -25.00
CA ALA A 211 -4.81 -3.94 -24.02
C ALA A 211 -5.14 -4.39 -22.58
N GLU A 212 -6.43 -4.49 -22.23
CA GLU A 212 -6.87 -5.01 -20.93
C GLU A 212 -6.45 -6.47 -20.72
N ALA A 213 -6.61 -7.32 -21.75
CA ALA A 213 -6.18 -8.71 -21.69
C ALA A 213 -4.65 -8.85 -21.60
N VAL A 214 -3.89 -7.97 -22.26
CA VAL A 214 -2.42 -7.90 -22.14
C VAL A 214 -1.98 -7.46 -20.74
N VAL A 215 -2.61 -6.43 -20.17
CA VAL A 215 -2.36 -5.98 -18.79
C VAL A 215 -2.61 -7.12 -17.80
N ALA A 216 -3.71 -7.86 -17.96
CA ALA A 216 -4.01 -9.01 -17.11
C ALA A 216 -2.95 -10.12 -17.22
N ASN A 217 -2.41 -10.36 -18.41
CA ASN A 217 -1.28 -11.28 -18.62
C ASN A 217 -0.01 -10.78 -17.93
N PHE A 218 0.35 -9.50 -18.05
CA PHE A 218 1.53 -8.97 -17.33
C PHE A 218 1.37 -9.08 -15.81
N LEU A 219 0.17 -8.86 -15.28
CA LEU A 219 -0.09 -9.12 -13.87
C LEU A 219 0.13 -10.59 -13.50
N GLY A 220 -0.45 -11.52 -14.25
CA GLY A 220 -0.31 -12.96 -14.00
C GLY A 220 1.12 -13.49 -14.13
N LEU A 221 1.85 -13.03 -15.14
CA LEU A 221 3.22 -13.46 -15.42
C LEU A 221 4.25 -12.83 -14.47
N SER A 222 4.05 -11.58 -14.04
CA SER A 222 4.93 -10.88 -13.09
C SER A 222 4.84 -11.43 -11.66
N ALA A 223 3.85 -12.28 -11.36
CA ALA A 223 3.75 -12.96 -10.08
C ALA A 223 4.89 -13.96 -9.83
N LEU A 224 5.60 -14.41 -10.89
CA LEU A 224 6.79 -15.25 -10.77
C LEU A 224 8.07 -14.41 -10.74
N ASP A 225 8.91 -14.62 -9.73
CA ASP A 225 10.14 -13.86 -9.51
C ASP A 225 11.11 -13.88 -10.70
N SER A 226 11.29 -15.04 -11.34
CA SER A 226 12.19 -15.19 -12.49
C SER A 226 11.69 -14.47 -13.75
N ASN A 227 10.40 -14.18 -13.85
CA ASN A 227 9.83 -13.43 -14.98
C ASN A 227 9.99 -11.92 -14.84
N LYS A 228 10.06 -11.40 -13.60
CA LYS A 228 10.12 -9.95 -13.32
C LYS A 228 11.22 -9.22 -14.09
N PRO A 229 12.51 -9.66 -14.10
CA PRO A 229 13.55 -8.97 -14.84
C PRO A 229 13.31 -8.97 -16.35
N ILE A 230 12.80 -10.08 -16.90
CA ILE A 230 12.52 -10.22 -18.34
C ILE A 230 11.39 -9.27 -18.77
N ILE A 231 10.33 -9.17 -17.96
CA ILE A 231 9.23 -8.23 -18.21
C ILE A 231 9.72 -6.79 -18.05
N GLY A 232 10.52 -6.49 -17.02
CA GLY A 232 11.01 -5.12 -16.79
C GLY A 232 11.88 -4.58 -17.92
N SER A 233 12.78 -5.40 -18.47
CA SER A 233 13.67 -5.00 -19.57
C SER A 233 13.01 -4.97 -20.95
N SER A 234 11.72 -5.30 -21.08
CA SER A 234 11.05 -5.47 -22.38
C SER A 234 10.33 -4.23 -22.91
N GLY A 235 10.20 -3.17 -22.11
CA GLY A 235 9.34 -2.02 -22.41
C GLY A 235 7.90 -2.16 -21.89
N ALA A 236 7.58 -3.24 -21.16
CA ALA A 236 6.27 -3.42 -20.54
C ALA A 236 5.95 -2.36 -19.47
N ILE A 237 6.96 -1.86 -18.75
CA ILE A 237 6.75 -0.86 -17.69
C ILE A 237 6.21 0.47 -18.25
N PRO A 238 6.83 1.10 -19.28
CA PRO A 238 6.24 2.27 -19.94
C PRO A 238 4.80 2.05 -20.43
N PHE A 239 4.50 0.87 -21.00
CA PHE A 239 3.13 0.53 -21.42
C PHE A 239 2.16 0.50 -20.24
N LEU A 240 2.53 -0.14 -19.12
CA LEU A 240 1.70 -0.21 -17.92
C LEU A 240 1.48 1.17 -17.30
N VAL A 241 2.51 2.03 -17.27
CA VAL A 241 2.39 3.44 -16.81
C VAL A 241 1.41 4.21 -17.69
N LYS A 242 1.56 4.13 -19.01
CA LYS A 242 0.64 4.77 -19.96
C LYS A 242 -0.79 4.29 -19.80
N ASN A 243 -1.00 3.01 -19.49
CA ASN A 243 -2.32 2.44 -19.29
C ASN A 243 -3.02 2.99 -18.03
N LEU A 244 -2.28 3.43 -17.00
CA LEU A 244 -2.89 3.98 -15.78
C LEU A 244 -3.73 5.24 -16.04
N ASP A 245 -3.33 6.08 -17.00
CA ASP A 245 -4.05 7.31 -17.38
C ASP A 245 -5.05 7.08 -18.53
N ASN A 246 -4.70 6.21 -19.49
CA ASN A 246 -5.47 6.12 -20.74
C ASN A 246 -6.66 5.15 -20.68
N THR A 247 -6.70 4.25 -19.69
CA THR A 247 -7.78 3.26 -19.61
C THR A 247 -9.03 3.81 -18.93
N ASN A 248 -10.18 3.55 -19.55
CA ASN A 248 -11.50 3.77 -18.94
C ASN A 248 -11.90 2.61 -17.99
N SER A 249 -11.19 1.48 -18.02
CA SER A 249 -11.46 0.31 -17.21
C SER A 249 -10.80 0.42 -15.84
N CYS A 250 -11.61 0.51 -14.79
CA CYS A 250 -11.12 0.51 -13.41
C CYS A 250 -10.31 -0.75 -13.09
N GLN A 251 -10.74 -1.90 -13.64
CA GLN A 251 -10.06 -3.18 -13.46
C GLN A 251 -8.67 -3.17 -14.11
N ALA A 252 -8.57 -2.73 -15.36
CA ALA A 252 -7.29 -2.65 -16.07
C ALA A 252 -6.31 -1.68 -15.40
N ARG A 253 -6.81 -0.57 -14.85
CA ARG A 253 -6.00 0.37 -14.06
C ARG A 253 -5.45 -0.30 -12.79
N GLN A 254 -6.29 -1.02 -12.05
CA GLN A 254 -5.87 -1.75 -10.85
C GLN A 254 -4.87 -2.86 -11.19
N ASP A 255 -5.08 -3.59 -12.27
CA ASP A 255 -4.21 -4.68 -12.69
C ASP A 255 -2.86 -4.16 -13.19
N SER A 256 -2.85 -3.01 -13.88
CA SER A 256 -1.60 -2.32 -14.24
C SER A 256 -0.81 -1.94 -13.00
N LEU A 257 -1.49 -1.39 -12.00
CA LEU A 257 -0.86 -0.97 -10.75
C LEU A 257 -0.33 -2.16 -9.93
N ARG A 258 -1.04 -3.29 -9.94
CA ARG A 258 -0.59 -4.54 -9.32
C ARG A 258 0.61 -5.15 -10.06
N ALA A 259 0.61 -5.10 -11.39
CA ALA A 259 1.74 -5.55 -12.21
C ALA A 259 2.99 -4.70 -11.92
N LEU A 260 2.85 -3.37 -11.91
CA LEU A 260 3.95 -2.46 -11.55
C LEU A 260 4.47 -2.71 -10.12
N TYR A 261 3.59 -2.99 -9.17
CA TYR A 261 3.99 -3.42 -7.83
C TYR A 261 4.83 -4.70 -7.87
N ASN A 262 4.38 -5.76 -8.55
CA ASN A 262 5.15 -6.99 -8.69
C ASN A 262 6.52 -6.76 -9.32
N LEU A 263 6.59 -5.94 -10.37
CA LEU A 263 7.83 -5.62 -11.07
C LEU A 263 8.79 -4.81 -10.19
N SER A 264 8.29 -3.89 -9.35
CA SER A 264 9.09 -3.07 -8.44
C SER A 264 9.81 -3.85 -7.34
N ILE A 265 9.36 -5.08 -7.04
CA ILE A 265 10.02 -5.96 -6.06
C ILE A 265 11.41 -6.37 -6.55
N SER A 266 11.61 -6.49 -7.87
CA SER A 266 12.91 -6.89 -8.42
C SER A 266 13.85 -5.68 -8.52
N PRO A 267 15.03 -5.72 -7.87
CA PRO A 267 16.00 -4.63 -7.97
C PRO A 267 16.54 -4.45 -9.39
N LEU A 268 16.50 -5.48 -10.23
CA LEU A 268 16.90 -5.41 -11.64
C LEU A 268 15.98 -4.53 -12.48
N ASN A 269 14.75 -4.27 -11.99
CA ASN A 269 13.78 -3.44 -12.68
C ASN A 269 13.88 -1.96 -12.28
N VAL A 270 14.76 -1.58 -11.36
CA VAL A 270 14.85 -0.18 -10.90
C VAL A 270 15.16 0.75 -12.06
N ILE A 271 16.18 0.45 -12.89
CA ILE A 271 16.54 1.31 -14.01
C ILE A 271 15.39 1.45 -15.02
N PRO A 272 14.76 0.37 -15.53
CA PRO A 272 13.58 0.49 -16.38
C PRO A 272 12.40 1.28 -15.76
N ILE A 273 12.24 1.23 -14.44
CA ILE A 273 11.22 2.02 -13.71
C ILE A 273 11.56 3.51 -13.69
N LEU A 274 12.84 3.86 -13.55
CA LEU A 274 13.29 5.26 -13.57
C LEU A 274 13.14 5.86 -14.97
N GLU A 275 13.43 5.09 -16.01
CA GLU A 275 13.31 5.52 -17.41
C GLU A 275 11.85 5.67 -17.88
N SER A 276 10.89 5.10 -17.14
CA SER A 276 9.47 5.13 -17.50
C SER A 276 8.67 6.26 -16.84
N ASP A 277 9.34 7.21 -16.19
CA ASP A 277 8.71 8.30 -15.41
C ASP A 277 7.71 7.85 -14.33
N LEU A 278 7.78 6.58 -13.88
CA LEU A 278 6.80 6.02 -12.93
C LEU A 278 6.84 6.77 -11.59
N ILE A 279 8.01 7.18 -11.13
CA ILE A 279 8.15 7.92 -9.87
C ILE A 279 7.46 9.29 -9.97
N ALA A 280 7.73 10.04 -11.04
CA ALA A 280 7.08 11.33 -11.27
C ALA A 280 5.55 11.16 -11.39
N PHE A 281 5.09 10.14 -12.12
CA PHE A 281 3.68 9.78 -12.22
C PHE A 281 3.06 9.50 -10.85
N ILE A 282 3.70 8.65 -10.03
CA ILE A 282 3.24 8.29 -8.69
C ILE A 282 3.09 9.56 -7.83
N MET A 283 4.14 10.37 -7.73
CA MET A 283 4.13 11.59 -6.93
C MET A 283 3.04 12.54 -7.42
N ASN A 284 2.91 12.67 -8.74
CA ASN A 284 1.82 13.40 -9.38
C ASN A 284 0.46 12.75 -9.24
N LYS A 285 0.26 11.59 -8.61
CA LYS A 285 -1.07 11.00 -8.34
C LYS A 285 -1.32 10.73 -6.86
N LEU A 286 -0.31 10.90 -5.99
CA LEU A 286 -0.49 10.90 -4.54
C LEU A 286 -1.52 11.98 -4.16
N GLY A 287 -2.54 11.56 -3.41
CA GLY A 287 -3.73 12.36 -3.12
C GLY A 287 -5.03 11.64 -3.50
N ASP A 288 -5.00 10.76 -4.52
CA ASP A 288 -6.14 9.90 -4.81
C ASP A 288 -6.16 8.71 -3.84
N MET A 289 -7.13 8.69 -2.92
CA MET A 289 -7.23 7.69 -1.85
C MET A 289 -7.31 6.24 -2.37
N ASP A 290 -7.88 6.01 -3.55
CA ASP A 290 -8.09 4.63 -4.06
C ASP A 290 -6.78 3.95 -4.45
N VAL A 291 -5.78 4.73 -4.84
CA VAL A 291 -4.52 4.25 -5.45
C VAL A 291 -3.28 4.63 -4.65
N SER A 292 -3.37 5.64 -3.78
CA SER A 292 -2.23 6.17 -3.01
C SER A 292 -1.54 5.10 -2.19
N GLU A 293 -2.28 4.22 -1.51
CA GLU A 293 -1.65 3.16 -0.70
C GLU A 293 -0.77 2.24 -1.55
N ARG A 294 -1.22 1.88 -2.76
CA ARG A 294 -0.50 0.98 -3.65
C ARG A 294 0.67 1.67 -4.35
N PHE A 295 0.53 2.95 -4.70
CA PHE A 295 1.64 3.77 -5.15
C PHE A 295 2.75 3.89 -4.10
N LEU A 296 2.38 4.12 -2.83
CA LEU A 296 3.34 4.14 -1.74
C LEU A 296 4.03 2.77 -1.57
N SER A 297 3.32 1.66 -1.77
CA SER A 297 3.95 0.32 -1.75
C SER A 297 5.02 0.16 -2.84
N ILE A 298 4.80 0.70 -4.04
CA ILE A 298 5.81 0.71 -5.11
C ILE A 298 7.03 1.52 -4.64
N LEU A 299 6.81 2.73 -4.13
CA LEU A 299 7.90 3.57 -3.62
C LEU A 299 8.67 2.89 -2.48
N CYS A 300 7.99 2.18 -1.56
CA CYS A 300 8.64 1.39 -0.50
C CYS A 300 9.63 0.34 -1.06
N ASN A 301 9.30 -0.32 -2.17
CA ASN A 301 10.22 -1.27 -2.78
C ASN A 301 11.44 -0.55 -3.39
N LEU A 302 11.22 0.62 -3.99
CA LEU A 302 12.24 1.37 -4.71
C LEU A 302 13.24 2.11 -3.80
N VAL A 303 12.81 2.65 -2.67
CA VAL A 303 13.65 3.51 -1.79
C VAL A 303 14.88 2.79 -1.21
N SER A 304 14.93 1.46 -1.28
CA SER A 304 16.10 0.67 -0.92
C SER A 304 17.31 0.98 -1.83
N VAL A 305 17.07 1.42 -3.07
CA VAL A 305 18.10 1.70 -4.09
C VAL A 305 18.40 3.20 -4.18
N ALA A 306 19.68 3.57 -4.33
CA ALA A 306 20.12 4.96 -4.22
C ALA A 306 19.63 5.85 -5.37
N GLU A 307 19.62 5.31 -6.58
CA GLU A 307 19.16 5.96 -7.81
C GLU A 307 17.67 6.31 -7.70
N ALA A 308 16.87 5.38 -7.16
CA ALA A 308 15.45 5.61 -6.92
C ALA A 308 15.20 6.67 -5.85
N ARG A 309 15.99 6.71 -4.76
CA ARG A 309 15.90 7.79 -3.77
C ARG A 309 16.20 9.14 -4.40
N LYS A 310 17.27 9.25 -5.19
CA LYS A 310 17.60 10.48 -5.92
C LYS A 310 16.46 10.92 -6.85
N ALA A 311 15.85 9.97 -7.57
CA ALA A 311 14.71 10.27 -8.44
C ALA A 311 13.50 10.79 -7.64
N ILE A 312 13.19 10.20 -6.47
CA ILE A 312 12.13 10.70 -5.58
C ILE A 312 12.45 12.12 -5.09
N SER A 313 13.67 12.37 -4.61
CA SER A 313 14.09 13.71 -4.12
C SER A 313 14.12 14.76 -5.22
N SER A 314 14.27 14.36 -6.49
CA SER A 314 14.30 15.27 -7.63
C SER A 314 12.90 15.74 -8.05
N VAL A 315 11.83 15.04 -7.62
CA VAL A 315 10.47 15.47 -7.92
C VAL A 315 10.12 16.71 -7.08
N PRO A 316 9.63 17.81 -7.68
CA PRO A 316 9.18 18.98 -6.95
C PRO A 316 8.12 18.62 -5.91
N ASP A 317 8.19 19.25 -4.73
CA ASP A 317 7.26 19.03 -3.62
C ASP A 317 7.21 17.56 -3.12
N ALA A 318 8.21 16.72 -3.41
CA ALA A 318 8.22 15.32 -2.99
C ALA A 318 8.06 15.13 -1.47
N PHE A 319 8.85 15.84 -0.67
CA PHE A 319 8.76 15.77 0.79
C PHE A 319 7.46 16.40 1.32
N PRO A 320 7.02 17.59 0.90
CA PRO A 320 5.70 18.12 1.25
C PRO A 320 4.55 17.14 0.98
N MET A 321 4.56 16.43 -0.16
CA MET A 321 3.55 15.42 -0.48
C MET A 321 3.59 14.21 0.47
N LEU A 322 4.79 13.67 0.76
CA LEU A 322 4.93 12.56 1.69
C LEU A 322 4.58 12.94 3.14
N VAL A 323 4.91 14.17 3.55
CA VAL A 323 4.54 14.73 4.86
C VAL A 323 3.03 14.86 4.97
N ASP A 324 2.35 15.35 3.93
CA ASP A 324 0.88 15.43 3.90
C ASP A 324 0.24 14.05 4.08
N VAL A 325 0.74 13.02 3.39
CA VAL A 325 0.27 11.63 3.53
C VAL A 325 0.44 11.10 4.96
N VAL A 326 1.50 11.49 5.67
CA VAL A 326 1.69 11.11 7.08
C VAL A 326 0.59 11.70 7.97
N SER A 327 0.02 12.85 7.63
CA SER A 327 -1.08 13.48 8.34
C SER A 327 -2.47 12.88 8.02
N TRP A 328 -2.57 11.87 7.15
CA TRP A 328 -3.84 11.23 6.80
C TRP A 328 -4.32 10.25 7.90
N THR A 329 -4.95 10.80 8.93
CA THR A 329 -5.41 10.04 10.11
C THR A 329 -6.45 8.95 9.79
N ASP A 330 -7.14 9.05 8.66
CA ASP A 330 -8.13 8.09 8.17
C ASP A 330 -7.53 6.98 7.29
N ALA A 331 -6.23 7.06 6.95
CA ALA A 331 -5.55 6.12 6.07
C ALA A 331 -4.26 5.55 6.71
N PRO A 332 -4.37 4.72 7.77
CA PRO A 332 -3.20 4.20 8.50
C PRO A 332 -2.23 3.40 7.60
N GLY A 333 -2.75 2.69 6.60
CA GLY A 333 -1.92 1.95 5.63
C GLY A 333 -1.04 2.86 4.76
N CYS A 334 -1.49 4.09 4.47
CA CYS A 334 -0.72 5.12 3.79
C CYS A 334 0.32 5.75 4.74
N GLN A 335 -0.08 6.09 5.97
CA GLN A 335 0.82 6.65 6.98
C GLN A 335 2.01 5.72 7.26
N GLU A 336 1.77 4.41 7.38
CA GLU A 336 2.83 3.42 7.59
C GLU A 336 3.84 3.38 6.44
N LYS A 337 3.38 3.47 5.19
CA LYS A 337 4.25 3.40 4.00
C LYS A 337 4.99 4.72 3.79
N ALA A 338 4.31 5.86 3.92
CA ALA A 338 4.93 7.18 3.83
C ALA A 338 5.99 7.37 4.92
N SER A 339 5.71 6.98 6.17
CA SER A 339 6.70 7.03 7.25
C SER A 339 7.89 6.10 7.01
N TYR A 340 7.71 4.95 6.37
CA TYR A 340 8.83 4.09 5.96
C TYR A 340 9.72 4.78 4.92
N ILE A 341 9.11 5.35 3.87
CA ILE A 341 9.84 6.09 2.83
C ILE A 341 10.65 7.22 3.48
N LEU A 342 10.00 8.09 4.26
CA LEU A 342 10.67 9.20 4.94
C LEU A 342 11.80 8.73 5.88
N MET A 343 11.62 7.62 6.60
CA MET A 343 12.65 7.05 7.45
C MET A 343 13.89 6.60 6.67
N VAL A 344 13.70 5.89 5.54
CA VAL A 344 14.81 5.45 4.69
C VAL A 344 15.53 6.65 4.07
N MET A 345 14.77 7.61 3.54
CA MET A 345 15.29 8.86 2.98
C MET A 345 16.11 9.63 4.02
N ALA A 346 15.56 9.83 5.23
CA ALA A 346 16.21 10.57 6.31
C ALA A 346 17.52 9.91 6.76
N HIS A 347 17.59 8.58 6.79
CA HIS A 347 18.81 7.88 7.20
C HIS A 347 19.93 7.99 6.14
N LYS A 348 19.60 8.11 4.86
CA LYS A 348 20.57 7.94 3.76
C LYS A 348 21.09 9.24 3.16
N SER A 349 20.45 10.38 3.41
CA SER A 349 20.83 11.66 2.79
C SER A 349 20.57 12.83 3.72
N TYR A 350 21.58 13.68 3.90
CA TYR A 350 21.45 14.91 4.69
C TYR A 350 20.59 15.97 3.98
N GLY A 351 20.75 16.11 2.65
CA GLY A 351 19.92 17.03 1.86
C GLY A 351 18.44 16.70 1.96
N ASP A 352 18.10 15.40 1.96
CA ASP A 352 16.72 14.95 2.12
C ASP A 352 16.18 15.28 3.52
N ARG A 353 17.01 15.16 4.58
CA ARG A 353 16.61 15.58 5.93
C ARG A 353 16.31 17.06 6.01
N GLN A 354 17.14 17.90 5.41
CA GLN A 354 16.94 19.34 5.38
C GLN A 354 15.65 19.70 4.63
N ALA A 355 15.42 19.10 3.47
CA ALA A 355 14.19 19.29 2.70
C ALA A 355 12.93 18.81 3.46
N MET A 356 13.03 17.75 4.26
CA MET A 356 11.93 17.33 5.15
C MET A 356 11.65 18.35 6.27
N ILE A 357 12.69 18.95 6.86
CA ILE A 357 12.54 19.99 7.89
C ILE A 357 11.83 21.20 7.31
N GLU A 358 12.24 21.64 6.11
CA GLU A 358 11.61 22.75 5.38
C GLU A 358 10.16 22.44 5.00
N ALA A 359 9.85 21.17 4.71
CA ALA A 359 8.48 20.69 4.50
C ALA A 359 7.65 20.57 5.78
N GLY A 360 8.20 20.89 6.96
CA GLY A 360 7.47 20.85 8.23
C GLY A 360 7.27 19.44 8.79
N VAL A 361 8.12 18.47 8.46
CA VAL A 361 7.98 17.06 8.89
C VAL A 361 7.82 16.88 10.41
N ALA A 362 8.39 17.77 11.23
CA ALA A 362 8.44 17.61 12.68
C ALA A 362 7.05 17.59 13.34
N SER A 363 6.13 18.47 12.93
CA SER A 363 4.77 18.52 13.47
C SER A 363 3.98 17.27 13.10
N ALA A 364 4.03 16.86 11.82
CA ALA A 364 3.37 15.67 11.32
C ALA A 364 3.86 14.39 12.03
N LEU A 365 5.16 14.29 12.32
CA LEU A 365 5.71 13.13 13.06
C LEU A 365 5.34 13.13 14.55
N LEU A 366 5.23 14.29 15.19
CA LEU A 366 4.74 14.38 16.57
C LEU A 366 3.28 13.91 16.65
N GLU A 367 2.43 14.36 15.73
CA GLU A 367 1.06 13.88 15.61
C GLU A 367 1.02 12.37 15.35
N LEU A 368 1.83 11.87 14.40
CA LEU A 368 1.91 10.45 14.08
C LEU A 368 2.38 9.60 15.28
N THR A 369 3.27 10.13 16.12
CA THR A 369 3.71 9.47 17.36
C THR A 369 2.57 9.30 18.37
N LEU A 370 1.61 10.23 18.38
CA LEU A 370 0.47 10.20 19.30
C LEU A 370 -0.72 9.39 18.74
N LEU A 371 -1.00 9.49 17.45
CA LEU A 371 -2.24 8.99 16.84
C LEU A 371 -2.02 7.82 15.86
N GLY A 372 -0.81 7.67 15.33
CA GLY A 372 -0.47 6.69 14.30
C GLY A 372 -0.54 5.24 14.78
N SER A 373 -0.41 4.28 13.86
CA SER A 373 -0.31 2.85 14.22
C SER A 373 0.96 2.58 15.03
N THR A 374 1.03 1.46 15.76
CA THR A 374 2.24 1.11 16.53
C THR A 374 3.50 1.06 15.66
N LEU A 375 3.35 0.68 14.38
CA LEU A 375 4.45 0.67 13.42
C LEU A 375 4.83 2.09 12.99
N ALA A 376 3.84 2.92 12.64
CA ALA A 376 4.06 4.31 12.26
C ALA A 376 4.65 5.13 13.41
N GLN A 377 4.20 4.92 14.65
CA GLN A 377 4.74 5.56 15.85
C GLN A 377 6.23 5.26 16.04
N LYS A 378 6.62 3.98 15.97
CA LYS A 378 8.04 3.58 16.07
C LYS A 378 8.90 4.23 14.99
N ARG A 379 8.40 4.27 13.75
CA ARG A 379 9.09 4.94 12.62
C ARG A 379 9.18 6.45 12.84
N ALA A 380 8.13 7.08 13.33
CA ALA A 380 8.10 8.52 13.60
C ALA A 380 9.11 8.92 14.67
N SER A 381 9.16 8.20 15.80
CA SER A 381 10.18 8.41 16.83
C SER A 381 11.59 8.29 16.26
N ARG A 382 11.84 7.26 15.43
CA ARG A 382 13.15 7.06 14.82
C ARG A 382 13.55 8.19 13.88
N ILE A 383 12.61 8.72 13.09
CA ILE A 383 12.87 9.86 12.22
C ILE A 383 13.19 11.10 13.08
N LEU A 384 12.39 11.38 14.12
CA LEU A 384 12.62 12.51 15.02
C LEU A 384 13.99 12.45 15.70
N GLU A 385 14.45 11.27 16.12
CA GLU A 385 15.82 11.06 16.60
C GLU A 385 16.86 11.44 15.54
N CYS A 386 16.72 10.93 14.31
CA CYS A 386 17.63 11.24 13.21
C CYS A 386 17.69 12.75 12.92
N LEU A 387 16.56 13.47 13.00
CA LEU A 387 16.51 14.91 12.79
C LEU A 387 17.10 15.73 13.95
N ARG A 388 17.10 15.19 15.18
CA ARG A 388 17.70 15.85 16.37
C ARG A 388 19.21 15.74 16.42
N VAL A 389 19.77 14.57 16.10
CA VAL A 389 21.22 14.31 16.16
C VAL A 389 22.02 15.31 15.30
N ASP A 390 21.45 15.73 14.17
CA ASP A 390 22.12 16.67 13.27
C ASP A 390 22.05 18.13 13.70
N LYS A 391 21.04 18.53 14.51
CA LYS A 391 21.10 19.83 15.19
C LYS A 391 22.28 19.88 16.17
N GLY A 392 22.57 18.77 16.86
CA GLY A 392 23.73 18.66 17.76
C GLY A 392 25.07 18.74 17.03
N LYS A 393 25.19 18.13 15.83
CA LYS A 393 26.41 18.23 14.99
C LYS A 393 26.61 19.62 14.41
N GLN A 394 25.57 20.28 13.91
CA GLN A 394 25.68 21.66 13.40
C GLN A 394 26.01 22.67 14.51
N VAL A 395 25.51 22.46 15.74
CA VAL A 395 25.91 23.28 16.89
C VAL A 395 27.37 23.01 17.29
N SER A 396 27.84 21.77 17.23
CA SER A 396 29.24 21.42 17.49
C SER A 396 30.21 22.06 16.48
N ASP A 397 29.87 22.06 15.19
CA ASP A 397 30.75 22.63 14.15
C ASP A 397 30.77 24.17 14.16
N ASN A 398 29.68 24.83 14.59
CA ASN A 398 29.63 26.29 14.73
C ASN A 398 30.36 26.84 15.97
N TYR A 399 30.72 26.01 16.95
CA TYR A 399 31.49 26.42 18.14
C TYR A 399 33.00 26.12 18.02
N GLY A 400 33.48 25.68 16.86
CA GLY A 400 34.90 25.38 16.59
C GLY A 400 35.82 26.59 16.40
N GLY A 401 35.47 27.77 16.93
CA GLY A 401 36.20 29.00 16.60
C GLY A 401 35.96 30.20 17.52
N MET A 402 35.92 30.04 18.83
CA MET A 402 36.47 31.04 19.78
C MET A 402 36.49 30.44 21.19
N SER A 403 37.68 30.04 21.64
CA SER A 403 37.90 29.69 23.05
C SER A 403 38.05 30.99 23.84
N THR A 404 37.02 31.38 24.58
CA THR A 404 37.16 32.28 25.73
C THR A 404 36.57 31.60 26.93
N THR A 405 37.48 31.12 27.79
CA THR A 405 37.24 30.61 29.13
C THR A 405 36.49 31.66 29.96
N ILE A 406 35.28 31.34 30.41
CA ILE A 406 34.68 32.02 31.56
C ILE A 406 34.13 30.95 32.50
N SER A 407 34.78 30.88 33.66
CA SER A 407 34.48 29.99 34.77
C SER A 407 33.09 30.25 35.36
N ALA A 408 32.49 29.18 35.89
CA ALA A 408 31.26 29.22 36.68
C ALA A 408 31.44 30.02 37.98
N PRO A 409 30.36 30.61 38.50
CA PRO A 409 30.17 30.77 39.93
C PRO A 409 29.05 29.85 40.43
N GLN A 410 29.38 29.13 41.50
CA GLN A 410 28.47 28.48 42.42
C GLN A 410 27.85 29.50 43.38
N ASP A 411 26.65 29.14 43.83
CA ASP A 411 25.94 29.56 45.06
C ASP A 411 25.27 30.94 45.13
N CYS A 412 23.93 30.90 45.20
CA CYS A 412 23.17 31.65 46.18
C CYS A 412 21.84 30.92 46.47
N THR A 413 21.80 30.20 47.60
CA THR A 413 20.58 29.77 48.30
C THR A 413 19.93 30.98 48.95
N THR A 414 18.64 31.22 48.72
CA THR A 414 17.75 31.92 49.68
C THR A 414 16.28 31.55 49.39
N TYR A 415 15.69 30.87 50.39
CA TYR A 415 14.29 30.89 50.84
C TYR A 415 13.18 31.21 49.83
N CYS A 416 12.32 30.23 49.56
CA CYS A 416 10.95 30.49 49.13
C CYS A 416 9.99 30.02 50.22
N SER A 417 9.50 30.99 50.99
CA SER A 417 8.47 30.84 52.01
C SER A 417 7.17 30.36 51.39
N SER A 418 6.59 29.33 51.99
CA SER A 418 5.24 28.83 51.77
C SER A 418 4.21 29.92 52.01
N VAL A 419 3.44 30.27 50.97
CA VAL A 419 2.17 30.98 51.10
C VAL A 419 1.12 30.21 50.31
N GLU A 420 0.26 29.50 51.04
CA GLU A 420 -0.99 28.93 50.55
C GLU A 420 -1.94 30.08 50.19
N LEU A 421 -2.36 30.19 48.92
CA LEU A 421 -3.57 30.93 48.56
C LEU A 421 -4.30 30.24 47.39
N LYS A 422 -5.44 29.65 47.76
CA LYS A 422 -6.72 29.51 47.05
C LYS A 422 -6.73 29.02 45.60
N ASP A 423 -7.23 27.79 45.48
CA ASP A 423 -8.05 27.28 44.38
C ASP A 423 -9.08 28.31 43.89
N GLY A 424 -9.07 28.58 42.58
CA GLY A 424 -10.14 29.30 41.91
C GLY A 424 -9.68 30.01 40.64
N MET A 425 -10.09 29.47 39.49
CA MET A 425 -9.99 30.06 38.14
C MET A 425 -8.60 30.11 37.49
N GLU A 426 -8.14 28.97 36.96
CA GLU A 426 -7.11 28.94 35.90
C GLU A 426 -7.56 28.09 34.70
N ASP A 427 -8.67 28.44 34.07
CA ASP A 427 -9.02 27.90 32.74
C ASP A 427 -8.84 28.92 31.60
N ASP A 428 -8.60 30.20 31.91
CA ASP A 428 -8.65 31.28 30.91
C ASP A 428 -7.28 31.79 30.41
N MET A 429 -6.17 31.19 30.83
CA MET A 429 -4.82 31.53 30.34
C MET A 429 -4.01 30.34 29.82
N MET A 430 -4.67 29.31 29.30
CA MET A 430 -3.94 28.32 28.49
C MET A 430 -3.59 28.93 27.12
N SER A 431 -2.28 29.05 26.83
CA SER A 431 -1.79 29.43 25.50
C SER A 431 -2.39 28.51 24.43
N GLN A 432 -2.54 28.99 23.19
CA GLN A 432 -3.09 28.19 22.10
C GLN A 432 -2.33 26.86 21.93
N GLU A 433 -1.02 26.84 22.18
CA GLU A 433 -0.23 25.60 22.14
C GLU A 433 -0.65 24.63 23.25
N LYS A 434 -0.87 25.11 24.47
CA LYS A 434 -1.30 24.26 25.60
C LYS A 434 -2.70 23.68 25.37
N LYS A 435 -3.60 24.44 24.72
CA LYS A 435 -4.92 23.96 24.28
C LYS A 435 -4.80 22.89 23.18
N ALA A 436 -3.94 23.10 22.17
CA ALA A 436 -3.68 22.13 21.12
C ALA A 436 -3.06 20.83 21.67
N VAL A 437 -2.11 20.93 22.60
CA VAL A 437 -1.51 19.77 23.28
C VAL A 437 -2.56 18.99 24.07
N LYS A 438 -3.45 19.67 24.82
CA LYS A 438 -4.54 19.02 25.55
C LYS A 438 -5.50 18.26 24.62
N GLN A 439 -5.83 18.85 23.46
CA GLN A 439 -6.66 18.20 22.44
C GLN A 439 -5.97 16.96 21.83
N LEU A 440 -4.68 17.06 21.50
CA LEU A 440 -3.90 15.94 20.95
C LEU A 440 -3.79 14.78 21.95
N VAL A 441 -3.54 15.08 23.23
CA VAL A 441 -3.49 14.06 24.30
C VAL A 441 -4.84 13.35 24.41
N GLN A 442 -5.94 14.11 24.40
CA GLN A 442 -7.28 13.54 24.50
C GLN A 442 -7.63 12.66 23.29
N GLN A 443 -7.28 13.09 22.08
CA GLN A 443 -7.47 12.31 20.86
C GLN A 443 -6.61 11.03 20.85
N SER A 444 -5.37 11.11 21.34
CA SER A 444 -4.48 9.95 21.48
C SER A 444 -5.03 8.92 22.47
N LEU A 445 -5.57 9.38 23.60
CA LEU A 445 -6.21 8.52 24.58
C LEU A 445 -7.43 7.81 23.97
N GLN A 446 -8.30 8.55 23.26
CA GLN A 446 -9.46 7.98 22.59
C GLN A 446 -9.10 6.94 21.53
N ASN A 447 -8.06 7.21 20.72
CA ASN A 447 -7.60 6.27 19.69
C ASN A 447 -6.96 5.02 20.30
N ASN A 448 -6.15 5.17 21.35
CA ASN A 448 -5.62 4.03 22.09
C ASN A 448 -6.75 3.19 22.70
N MET A 449 -7.74 3.83 23.31
CA MET A 449 -8.87 3.13 23.91
C MET A 449 -9.71 2.38 22.87
N LYS A 450 -10.00 2.99 21.71
CA LYS A 450 -10.66 2.31 20.58
C LYS A 450 -9.89 1.08 20.09
N ARG A 451 -8.55 1.15 20.05
CA ARG A 451 -7.70 0.01 19.66
C ARG A 451 -7.69 -1.10 20.71
N ILE A 452 -7.66 -0.74 21.99
CA ILE A 452 -7.75 -1.70 23.11
C ILE A 452 -9.09 -2.43 23.05
N VAL A 453 -10.20 -1.71 22.90
CA VAL A 453 -11.56 -2.27 22.78
C VAL A 453 -11.66 -3.22 21.57
N LYS A 454 -11.14 -2.82 20.40
CA LYS A 454 -11.11 -3.68 19.21
C LYS A 454 -10.28 -4.95 19.40
N ARG A 455 -9.13 -4.88 20.09
CA ARG A 455 -8.29 -6.05 20.38
C ARG A 455 -8.92 -7.01 21.40
N ALA A 456 -9.75 -6.47 22.30
CA ALA A 456 -10.44 -7.24 23.32
C ALA A 456 -11.75 -7.90 22.83
N ASN A 457 -12.15 -7.71 21.56
CA ASN A 457 -13.44 -8.19 21.02
C ASN A 457 -14.66 -7.80 21.88
N LEU A 458 -14.62 -6.63 22.50
CA LEU A 458 -15.72 -6.14 23.34
C LEU A 458 -16.86 -5.56 22.47
N PRO A 459 -18.14 -5.78 22.83
CA PRO A 459 -19.29 -5.24 22.10
C PRO A 459 -19.25 -3.70 22.02
N HIS A 460 -19.71 -3.15 20.89
CA HIS A 460 -19.67 -1.72 20.57
C HIS A 460 -20.47 -0.81 21.54
N GLU A 461 -21.25 -1.39 22.47
CA GLU A 461 -22.01 -0.68 23.51
C GLU A 461 -21.18 -0.25 24.73
N PHE A 462 -19.92 -0.72 24.86
CA PHE A 462 -19.03 -0.33 25.97
C PHE A 462 -18.14 0.88 25.66
N VAL A 463 -18.61 1.84 24.85
CA VAL A 463 -17.97 3.15 24.74
C VAL A 463 -18.71 4.13 25.66
N PRO A 464 -18.22 4.45 26.87
CA PRO A 464 -18.85 5.47 27.70
C PRO A 464 -18.41 6.84 27.20
N SER A 465 -19.31 7.57 26.55
CA SER A 465 -19.02 8.91 26.01
C SER A 465 -18.93 9.99 27.08
N ASP A 466 -19.48 9.83 28.29
CA ASP A 466 -19.72 11.01 29.15
C ASP A 466 -19.29 10.93 30.62
N HIS A 467 -18.72 9.83 31.11
CA HIS A 467 -18.37 9.69 32.55
C HIS A 467 -16.89 9.81 32.93
N LEU A 468 -16.00 10.17 32.00
CA LEU A 468 -14.55 10.25 32.29
C LEU A 468 -14.02 11.66 32.59
N LYS A 469 -14.85 12.72 32.56
CA LYS A 469 -14.43 14.06 33.03
C LYS A 469 -13.98 14.03 34.50
N THR A 470 -14.51 13.11 35.30
CA THR A 470 -14.24 12.96 36.73
C THR A 470 -12.91 12.26 37.08
N PHE A 471 -12.27 11.57 36.13
CA PHE A 471 -10.96 10.92 36.38
C PHE A 471 -9.77 11.80 35.97
N THR A 472 -10.01 12.91 35.27
CA THR A 472 -8.95 13.86 34.92
C THR A 472 -8.64 14.87 36.03
N SER A 473 -9.47 14.96 37.06
CA SER A 473 -9.28 15.87 38.21
C SER A 473 -8.54 15.23 39.40
N SER A 474 -8.24 13.92 39.38
CA SER A 474 -7.65 13.22 40.52
C SER A 474 -6.27 12.60 40.31
N SER A 475 -5.65 12.76 39.13
CA SER A 475 -4.27 12.29 38.92
C SER A 475 -3.26 13.35 39.34
N THR A 476 -3.18 13.59 40.66
CA THR A 476 -2.00 14.22 41.24
C THR A 476 -0.89 13.17 41.28
N SER A 477 0.25 13.50 40.68
CA SER A 477 1.47 12.72 40.73
C SER A 477 1.86 12.45 42.19
N LYS A 478 1.69 11.21 42.64
CA LYS A 478 2.47 10.66 43.75
C LYS A 478 3.42 9.62 43.18
N SER A 479 4.68 10.03 43.09
CA SER A 479 5.85 9.17 43.05
C SER A 479 5.68 8.01 44.02
N VAL A 480 5.78 6.77 43.53
CA VAL A 480 5.94 5.59 44.38
C VAL A 480 7.45 5.45 44.66
N PRO A 481 7.89 5.36 45.92
CA PRO A 481 9.30 5.23 46.25
C PRO A 481 9.79 3.79 46.10
N PHE A 482 11.03 3.69 45.58
CA PHE A 482 11.95 2.55 45.40
C PHE A 482 11.53 1.40 44.47
#